data_AF-Q865J6-F1
#
_entry.id   AF-Q865J6-F1
#
_cell.length_a   1.000
_cell.length_b   1.000
_cell.length_c   1.000
_cell.angle_alpha   90.00
_cell.angle_beta   90.00
_cell.angle_gamma   90.00
#
_symmetry.space_group_name_H-M   'P 1'
#
loop_
_entity.id
_entity.type
_entity.pdbx_description
1 polymer ?
#
loop_
_entity_poly.entity_id
_entity_poly.type
_entity_poly.pdbx_seq_one_letter_code
_entity_poly.pdbx_strand_id
1 'polypeptide(L)'
;LGLVQQLLESEVKATSSGPGGPLHNVEEAKEHSWREALNLAIHLGHEAITDVLLASVKFDFRQIHEALLVAVDTKQPAVVHCLLAHLEREKGRKVDTRSFSLAFFDSLIDGSRFAPGVTPLTLACQKDLYEIAQLLMDQG
;
A
#
# COMPACT_ATOMS: atom_id res chain seq x y z
N LEU A 1 -10.30 13.01 -10.12
CA LEU A 1 -10.03 13.02 -8.66
C LEU A 1 -11.31 13.18 -7.83
N GLY A 2 -12.22 14.11 -8.17
CA GLY A 2 -13.45 14.35 -7.38
C GLY A 2 -14.35 13.13 -7.14
N LEU A 3 -14.49 12.22 -8.11
CA LEU A 3 -15.31 11.01 -7.93
C LEU A 3 -14.73 10.03 -6.88
N VAL A 4 -13.40 9.89 -6.82
CA VAL A 4 -12.74 9.02 -5.82
C VAL A 4 -12.90 9.61 -4.42
N GLN A 5 -12.74 10.93 -4.28
CA GLN A 5 -12.97 11.63 -3.00
C GLN A 5 -14.44 11.54 -2.55
N GLN A 6 -15.39 11.71 -3.47
CA GLN A 6 -16.81 11.58 -3.15
C GLN A 6 -17.19 10.15 -2.72
N LEU A 7 -16.60 9.12 -3.34
CA LEU A 7 -16.81 7.73 -2.92
C LEU A 7 -16.24 7.47 -1.52
N LEU A 8 -15.05 8.00 -1.22
CA LEU A 8 -14.44 7.92 0.12
C LEU A 8 -15.30 8.63 1.17
N GLU A 9 -15.77 9.85 0.89
CA GLU A 9 -16.65 10.61 1.78
C GLU A 9 -18.01 9.93 2.01
N SER A 10 -18.58 9.30 0.97
CA SER A 10 -19.84 8.58 1.07
C SER A 10 -19.73 7.29 1.89
N GLU A 11 -18.61 6.57 1.78
CA GLU A 11 -18.34 5.35 2.56
C GLU A 11 -18.14 5.67 4.05
N VAL A 12 -17.41 6.74 4.39
CA VAL A 12 -17.23 7.21 5.78
C VAL A 12 -18.57 7.58 6.43
N LYS A 13 -19.51 8.10 5.65
CA LYS A 13 -20.85 8.42 6.16
C LYS A 13 -21.67 7.16 6.47
N ALA A 14 -21.50 6.09 5.69
CA ALA A 14 -22.20 4.82 5.86
C ALA A 14 -21.73 4.02 7.09
N THR A 15 -20.45 4.11 7.46
CA THR A 15 -19.90 3.40 8.64
C THR A 15 -20.32 4.03 9.98
N SER A 16 -20.89 5.24 9.97
CA SER A 16 -21.39 5.91 11.18
C SER A 16 -22.78 5.46 11.65
N SER A 17 -23.48 4.62 10.87
CA SER A 17 -24.88 4.26 11.14
C SER A 17 -25.11 2.74 11.25
N GLY A 18 -25.06 2.23 12.49
CA GLY A 18 -25.80 1.02 12.92
C GLY A 18 -24.97 -0.24 13.28
N PRO A 19 -25.22 -0.88 14.44
CA PRO A 19 -24.55 -2.14 14.83
C PRO A 19 -25.38 -3.37 14.40
N GLY A 20 -24.72 -4.44 13.91
CA GLY A 20 -25.28 -5.81 14.04
C GLY A 20 -25.40 -6.71 12.80
N GLY A 21 -24.43 -6.75 11.90
CA GLY A 21 -24.24 -7.86 10.94
C GLY A 21 -22.99 -8.70 11.29
N PRO A 22 -22.65 -9.81 10.62
CA PRO A 22 -21.38 -10.52 10.82
C PRO A 22 -20.22 -9.61 10.37
N LEU A 23 -19.77 -8.74 11.28
CA LEU A 23 -18.88 -7.60 11.00
C LEU A 23 -17.54 -8.01 10.39
N HIS A 24 -17.03 -9.20 10.75
CA HIS A 24 -15.73 -9.70 10.32
C HIS A 24 -15.60 -9.81 8.79
N ASN A 25 -16.56 -10.46 8.13
CA ASN A 25 -16.51 -10.69 6.68
C ASN A 25 -16.67 -9.41 5.85
N VAL A 26 -17.35 -8.39 6.40
CA VAL A 26 -17.58 -7.11 5.72
C VAL A 26 -16.35 -6.22 5.82
N GLU A 27 -15.69 -6.22 6.98
CA GLU A 27 -14.48 -5.43 7.20
C GLU A 27 -13.30 -5.99 6.39
N GLU A 28 -13.14 -7.31 6.35
CA GLU A 28 -12.16 -7.99 5.48
C GLU A 28 -12.42 -7.72 3.99
N ALA A 29 -13.69 -7.81 3.54
CA ALA A 29 -14.04 -7.52 2.14
C ALA A 29 -13.73 -6.07 1.75
N LYS A 30 -13.92 -5.12 2.66
CA LYS A 30 -13.56 -3.71 2.45
C LYS A 30 -12.06 -3.50 2.41
N GLU A 31 -11.32 -4.11 3.33
CA GLU A 31 -9.86 -4.07 3.37
C GLU A 31 -9.27 -4.63 2.07
N HIS A 32 -9.78 -5.76 1.58
CA HIS A 32 -9.40 -6.33 0.29
C HIS A 32 -9.71 -5.38 -0.88
N SER A 33 -10.86 -4.69 -0.85
CA SER A 33 -11.26 -3.75 -1.92
C SER A 33 -10.35 -2.52 -1.99
N TRP A 34 -9.96 -1.94 -0.84
CA TRP A 34 -9.04 -0.80 -0.81
C TRP A 34 -7.62 -1.18 -1.24
N ARG A 35 -7.17 -2.38 -0.83
CA ARG A 35 -5.89 -2.95 -1.30
C ARG A 35 -5.88 -3.11 -2.81
N GLU A 36 -6.94 -3.69 -3.39
CA GLU A 36 -7.06 -3.85 -4.85
C GLU A 36 -7.13 -2.51 -5.58
N ALA A 37 -7.91 -1.55 -5.06
CA ALA A 37 -7.99 -0.21 -5.62
C ALA A 37 -6.61 0.47 -5.65
N LEU A 38 -5.83 0.33 -4.58
CA LEU A 38 -4.46 0.84 -4.51
C LEU A 38 -3.56 0.14 -5.54
N ASN A 39 -3.56 -1.20 -5.56
CA ASN A 39 -2.75 -1.97 -6.51
C ASN A 39 -3.09 -1.63 -7.97
N LEU A 40 -4.37 -1.42 -8.30
CA LEU A 40 -4.81 -1.00 -9.63
C LEU A 40 -4.35 0.42 -9.97
N ALA A 41 -4.47 1.37 -9.04
CA ALA A 41 -3.98 2.74 -9.24
C ALA A 41 -2.47 2.74 -9.54
N ILE A 42 -1.71 1.93 -8.82
CA ILE A 42 -0.27 1.73 -9.03
C ILE A 42 0.00 1.09 -10.38
N HIS A 43 -0.72 0.02 -10.74
CA HIS A 43 -0.55 -0.67 -12.03
C HIS A 43 -0.77 0.26 -13.22
N LEU A 44 -1.73 1.18 -13.10
CA LEU A 44 -2.05 2.19 -14.10
C LEU A 44 -1.14 3.43 -14.04
N GLY A 45 -0.27 3.54 -13.02
CA GLY A 45 0.61 4.70 -12.83
C GLY A 45 -0.11 5.98 -12.40
N HIS A 46 -1.29 5.85 -11.80
CA HIS A 46 -2.12 6.98 -11.39
C HIS A 46 -1.67 7.55 -10.03
N GLU A 47 -0.54 8.26 -10.01
CA GLU A 47 0.06 8.87 -8.81
C GLU A 47 -0.95 9.64 -7.95
N ALA A 48 -1.74 10.53 -8.57
CA ALA A 48 -2.70 11.35 -7.83
C ALA A 48 -3.84 10.53 -7.19
N ILE A 49 -4.17 9.35 -7.72
CA ILE A 49 -5.16 8.45 -7.11
C ILE A 49 -4.50 7.68 -5.97
N THR A 50 -3.27 7.22 -6.17
CA THR A 50 -2.45 6.58 -5.13
C THR A 50 -2.31 7.51 -3.91
N ASP A 51 -1.96 8.77 -4.11
CA ASP A 51 -1.86 9.77 -3.04
C ASP A 51 -3.16 9.95 -2.26
N VAL A 52 -4.29 10.06 -2.96
CA VAL A 52 -5.61 10.21 -2.33
C VAL A 52 -5.95 8.98 -1.50
N LEU A 53 -5.68 7.77 -2.02
CA LEU A 53 -5.92 6.52 -1.29
C LEU A 53 -5.05 6.46 -0.03
N LEU A 54 -3.74 6.72 -0.14
CA LEU A 54 -2.81 6.71 0.99
C LEU A 54 -3.17 7.76 2.06
N ALA A 55 -3.73 8.89 1.67
CA ALA A 55 -4.17 9.93 2.61
C ALA A 55 -5.51 9.61 3.31
N SER A 56 -6.37 8.82 2.67
CA SER A 56 -7.77 8.65 3.09
C SER A 56 -8.04 7.32 3.77
N VAL A 57 -7.28 6.28 3.41
CA VAL A 57 -7.40 4.93 3.95
C VAL A 57 -6.15 4.60 4.77
N LYS A 58 -6.35 4.04 5.96
CA LYS A 58 -5.25 3.59 6.80
C LYS A 58 -4.81 2.21 6.34
N PHE A 59 -3.75 2.17 5.53
CA PHE A 59 -3.12 0.91 5.15
C PHE A 59 -2.19 0.42 6.26
N ASP A 60 -2.18 -0.90 6.49
CA ASP A 60 -1.18 -1.50 7.33
C ASP A 60 0.18 -1.56 6.60
N PHE A 61 1.25 -1.81 7.34
CA PHE A 61 2.60 -1.86 6.77
C PHE A 61 2.72 -2.93 5.67
N ARG A 62 1.98 -4.04 5.79
CA ARG A 62 2.00 -5.14 4.82
C ARG A 62 1.43 -4.73 3.48
N GLN A 63 0.29 -4.04 3.49
CA GLN A 63 -0.34 -3.49 2.30
C GLN A 63 0.55 -2.44 1.62
N ILE A 64 1.22 -1.59 2.39
CA ILE A 64 2.19 -0.63 1.83
C ILE A 64 3.41 -1.35 1.23
N HIS A 65 3.91 -2.41 1.88
CA HIS A 65 5.02 -3.21 1.35
C HIS A 65 4.64 -3.92 0.04
N GLU A 66 3.46 -4.52 -0.03
CA GLU A 66 2.92 -5.11 -1.26
C GLU A 66 2.74 -4.05 -2.35
N ALA A 67 2.13 -2.91 -2.04
CA ALA A 67 1.97 -1.79 -2.97
C ALA A 67 3.32 -1.33 -3.53
N LEU A 68 4.37 -1.29 -2.69
CA LEU A 68 5.72 -0.97 -3.12
C LEU A 68 6.30 -2.04 -4.04
N LEU A 69 6.10 -3.33 -3.74
CA LEU A 69 6.45 -4.43 -4.65
C LEU A 69 5.71 -4.33 -5.99
N VAL A 70 4.42 -4.00 -6.00
CA VAL A 70 3.64 -3.77 -7.23
C VAL A 70 4.18 -2.58 -8.01
N ALA A 71 4.54 -1.47 -7.36
CA ALA A 71 5.09 -0.29 -8.01
C ALA A 71 6.44 -0.58 -8.69
N VAL A 72 7.31 -1.33 -8.01
CA VAL A 72 8.58 -1.81 -8.58
C VAL A 72 8.33 -2.79 -9.72
N ASP A 73 7.41 -3.74 -9.55
CA ASP A 73 7.07 -4.74 -10.56
C ASP A 73 6.56 -4.10 -11.85
N THR A 74 5.78 -3.02 -11.72
CA THR A 74 5.17 -2.23 -12.80
C THR A 74 6.06 -1.12 -13.33
N LYS A 75 7.28 -0.95 -12.77
CA LYS A 75 8.27 0.05 -13.20
C LYS A 75 7.78 1.49 -13.09
N GLN A 76 7.08 1.81 -12.01
CA GLN A 76 6.51 3.14 -11.77
C GLN A 76 7.32 3.93 -10.73
N PRO A 77 8.41 4.63 -11.11
CA PRO A 77 9.29 5.31 -10.16
C PRO A 77 8.62 6.46 -9.40
N ALA A 78 7.70 7.20 -10.04
CA ALA A 78 6.94 8.27 -9.38
C ALA A 78 6.08 7.72 -8.23
N VAL A 79 5.45 6.57 -8.46
CA VAL A 79 4.61 5.90 -7.45
C VAL A 79 5.47 5.31 -6.32
N VAL A 80 6.65 4.77 -6.64
CA VAL A 80 7.65 4.36 -5.64
C VAL A 80 8.03 5.56 -4.75
N HIS A 81 8.31 6.71 -5.34
CA HIS A 81 8.64 7.93 -4.60
C HIS A 81 7.48 8.40 -3.70
N CYS A 82 6.24 8.39 -4.22
CA CYS A 82 5.02 8.68 -3.45
C CYS A 82 4.86 7.76 -2.22
N LEU A 83 5.01 6.45 -2.40
CA LEU A 83 4.91 5.46 -1.32
C LEU A 83 6.02 5.65 -0.26
N LEU A 84 7.25 5.92 -0.69
CA LEU A 84 8.37 6.19 0.22
C LEU A 84 8.16 7.49 1.01
N ALA A 85 7.69 8.56 0.36
CA ALA A 85 7.35 9.81 1.02
C ALA A 85 6.22 9.64 2.05
N HIS A 86 5.24 8.79 1.76
CA HIS A 86 4.19 8.42 2.72
C HIS A 86 4.76 7.67 3.93
N LEU A 87 5.64 6.68 3.70
CA LEU A 87 6.32 5.95 4.78
C LEU A 87 7.15 6.88 5.67
N GLU A 88 7.88 7.82 5.08
CA GLU A 88 8.69 8.78 5.84
C GLU A 88 7.83 9.73 6.69
N ARG A 89 6.68 10.17 6.15
CA ARG A 89 5.68 10.93 6.92
C ARG A 89 5.14 10.13 8.11
N GLU A 90 4.88 8.84 7.93
CA GLU A 90 4.37 7.97 8.99
C GLU A 90 5.46 7.54 9.99
N LYS A 91 6.74 7.43 9.60
CA LYS A 91 7.87 7.17 10.53
C LYS A 91 7.95 8.22 11.66
N GLY A 92 7.61 9.48 11.37
CA GLY A 92 7.49 10.55 12.38
C GLY A 92 6.41 10.28 13.45
N ARG A 93 5.49 9.34 13.18
CA ARG A 93 4.42 8.88 14.06
C ARG A 93 4.65 7.42 14.50
N LYS A 94 5.74 7.19 15.25
CA LYS A 94 5.95 5.97 16.06
C LYS A 94 5.52 4.67 15.35
N VAL A 95 5.98 4.46 14.11
CA VAL A 95 5.86 3.15 13.45
C VAL A 95 6.77 2.19 14.19
N ASP A 96 6.19 1.16 14.81
CA ASP A 96 6.93 0.14 15.54
C ASP A 96 7.86 -0.60 14.56
N THR A 97 9.15 -0.29 14.60
CA THR A 97 10.20 -0.94 13.79
C THR A 97 10.29 -2.45 14.06
N ARG A 98 9.68 -2.94 15.14
CA ARG A 98 9.52 -4.37 15.44
C ARG A 98 8.44 -5.05 14.57
N SER A 99 7.38 -4.33 14.20
CA SER A 99 6.42 -4.80 13.18
C SER A 99 7.04 -4.84 11.79
N PHE A 100 8.06 -4.00 11.54
CA PHE A 100 8.82 -3.97 10.30
C PHE A 100 9.48 -5.33 10.05
N SER A 101 10.38 -5.80 10.92
CA SER A 101 11.11 -7.06 10.71
C SER A 101 10.23 -8.32 10.72
N LEU A 102 9.10 -8.32 11.43
CA LEU A 102 8.21 -9.49 11.49
C LEU A 102 7.34 -9.62 10.23
N ALA A 103 6.84 -8.51 9.68
CA ALA A 103 5.96 -8.49 8.51
C ALA A 103 6.66 -8.88 7.20
N PHE A 104 7.99 -8.76 7.10
CA PHE A 104 8.76 -9.20 5.93
C PHE A 104 8.76 -10.72 5.73
N PHE A 105 8.62 -11.49 6.82
CA PHE A 105 8.76 -12.95 6.80
C PHE A 105 7.46 -13.70 7.08
N ASP A 106 6.38 -12.98 7.38
CA ASP A 106 5.10 -13.61 7.70
C ASP A 106 4.37 -13.99 6.41
N SER A 107 4.11 -15.27 6.22
CA SER A 107 3.53 -15.87 5.00
C SER A 107 2.03 -15.59 4.82
N LEU A 108 1.52 -14.47 5.31
CA LEU A 108 0.10 -14.26 5.61
C LEU A 108 -0.54 -13.03 4.96
N ILE A 109 0.07 -12.41 3.93
CA ILE A 109 -0.75 -11.59 3.04
C ILE A 109 -1.54 -12.56 2.15
N ASP A 110 -2.71 -12.97 2.61
CA ASP A 110 -3.61 -13.81 1.83
C ASP A 110 -3.92 -13.11 0.49
N GLY A 111 -3.50 -13.75 -0.61
CA GLY A 111 -3.63 -13.25 -1.97
C GLY A 111 -2.48 -12.41 -2.53
N SER A 112 -1.37 -12.17 -1.81
CA SER A 112 -0.20 -11.52 -2.43
C SER A 112 0.44 -12.44 -3.48
N ARG A 113 0.74 -11.88 -4.65
CA ARG A 113 1.42 -12.59 -5.75
C ARG A 113 2.94 -12.70 -5.58
N PHE A 114 3.51 -12.02 -4.59
CA PHE A 114 4.94 -12.04 -4.32
C PHE A 114 5.28 -13.12 -3.31
N ALA A 115 6.40 -13.82 -3.54
CA ALA A 115 6.87 -14.81 -2.59
C ALA A 115 7.23 -14.15 -1.23
N PRO A 116 7.04 -14.85 -0.10
CA PRO A 116 7.49 -14.37 1.20
C PRO A 116 8.98 -14.01 1.20
N GLY A 117 9.36 -12.93 1.87
CA GLY A 117 10.75 -12.46 1.96
C GLY A 117 11.26 -11.67 0.75
N VAL A 118 10.46 -11.50 -0.31
CA VAL A 118 10.83 -10.59 -1.41
C VAL A 118 10.79 -9.15 -0.90
N THR A 119 11.90 -8.44 -1.13
CA THR A 119 12.02 -7.02 -0.81
C THR A 119 11.95 -6.17 -2.09
N PRO A 120 11.41 -4.94 -2.04
CA PRO A 120 11.41 -4.02 -3.17
C PRO A 120 12.79 -3.83 -3.80
N LEU A 121 13.85 -3.77 -2.97
CA LEU A 121 15.22 -3.62 -3.47
C LEU A 121 15.69 -4.87 -4.22
N THR A 122 15.46 -6.07 -3.67
CA THR A 122 15.80 -7.32 -4.37
C THR A 122 15.04 -7.46 -5.69
N LEU A 123 13.78 -7.02 -5.75
CA LEU A 123 12.96 -7.05 -6.95
C LEU A 123 13.43 -6.02 -7.99
N ALA A 124 13.79 -4.81 -7.55
CA ALA A 124 14.33 -3.76 -8.42
C ALA A 124 15.65 -4.19 -9.06
N CYS A 125 16.55 -4.77 -8.27
CA CYS A 125 17.81 -5.33 -8.75
C CYS A 125 17.57 -6.49 -9.73
N GLN A 126 16.65 -7.40 -9.44
CA GLN A 126 16.30 -8.51 -10.33
C GLN A 126 15.78 -8.04 -11.70
N LYS A 127 15.15 -6.86 -11.75
CA LYS A 127 14.57 -6.28 -12.97
C LYS A 127 15.45 -5.23 -13.64
N ASP A 128 16.70 -5.06 -13.19
CA ASP A 128 17.64 -4.05 -13.68
C ASP A 128 17.10 -2.61 -13.58
N LEU A 129 16.28 -2.32 -12.56
CA LEU A 129 15.67 -1.01 -12.34
C LEU A 129 16.58 -0.14 -11.46
N TYR A 130 17.73 0.28 -11.98
CA TYR A 130 18.75 0.98 -11.20
C TYR A 130 18.27 2.29 -10.59
N GLU A 131 17.43 3.05 -11.29
CA GLU A 131 16.84 4.29 -10.76
C GLU A 131 15.97 4.01 -9.52
N ILE A 132 15.10 3.00 -9.61
CA ILE A 132 14.24 2.58 -8.50
C ILE A 132 15.07 1.97 -7.37
N ALA A 133 16.11 1.20 -7.69
CA ALA A 133 17.04 0.66 -6.70
C ALA A 133 17.76 1.77 -5.95
N GLN A 134 18.20 2.84 -6.64
CA GLN A 134 18.78 4.02 -6.01
C GLN A 134 17.78 4.71 -5.07
N LEU A 135 16.55 4.96 -5.54
CA LEU A 135 15.49 5.54 -4.69
C LEU A 135 15.26 4.72 -3.41
N LEU A 136 15.28 3.39 -3.52
CA LEU A 136 15.12 2.49 -2.38
C LEU A 136 16.34 2.49 -1.44
N MET A 137 17.55 2.62 -1.99
CA MET A 137 18.78 2.71 -1.19
C MET A 137 18.91 4.05 -0.47
N ASP A 138 18.48 5.16 -1.08
CA ASP A 138 18.53 6.49 -0.49
C ASP A 138 17.55 6.66 0.70
N GLN A 139 16.56 5.77 0.79
CA GLN A 139 15.57 5.73 1.89
C GLN A 139 15.84 4.62 2.92
N GLY A 140 16.96 3.89 2.75
CA GLY A 140 17.36 2.71 3.55
C GLY A 140 18.30 3.03 4.71
#